data_AF-X1I3V7-F1
#
_entry.id   AF-X1I3V7-F1
#
_cell.length_a   1.000
_cell.length_b   1.000
_cell.length_c   1.000
_cell.angle_alpha   90.00
_cell.angle_beta   90.00
_cell.angle_gamma   90.00
#
_symmetry.space_group_name_H-M   'P 1'
#
loop_
_entity.id
_entity.type
_entity.pdbx_description
1 polymer ?
#
loop_
_entity_poly.entity_id
_entity_poly.type
_entity_poly.pdbx_seq_one_letter_code
_entity_poly.pdbx_strand_id
1 'polypeptide(L)'
;MSNTENIIIFDSVKGINLEGDFQGSIITRCKDEYDSIIFSDNLKISNSKGIFINNGLRVGFELINDKKLAFSRKIEAQWYEDFESIEYSILISEDVMQV
;
A
#
# COMPACT_ATOMS: atom_id res chain seq x y z
N MET A 1 -12.47 5.94 -24.96
CA MET A 1 -11.88 4.65 -24.55
C MET A 1 -11.09 4.96 -23.31
N SER A 2 -11.66 4.69 -22.14
CA SER A 2 -10.99 5.05 -20.90
C SER A 2 -9.90 4.01 -20.64
N ASN A 3 -8.69 4.49 -20.36
CA ASN A 3 -7.53 3.64 -20.15
C ASN A 3 -7.67 3.05 -18.75
N THR A 4 -8.43 1.95 -18.63
CA THR A 4 -8.72 1.21 -17.38
C THR A 4 -7.51 0.40 -16.90
N GLU A 5 -6.31 0.96 -17.00
CA GLU A 5 -5.11 0.31 -16.52
C GLU A 5 -4.87 0.73 -15.07
N ASN A 6 -5.12 -0.17 -14.12
CA ASN A 6 -4.63 -0.01 -12.76
C ASN A 6 -3.12 0.20 -12.83
N ILE A 7 -2.63 1.25 -12.18
CA ILE A 7 -1.21 1.62 -12.26
C ILE A 7 -0.50 0.94 -11.10
N ILE A 8 0.41 0.01 -11.41
CA ILE A 8 1.37 -0.49 -10.43
C ILE A 8 2.38 0.64 -10.22
N ILE A 9 2.30 1.30 -9.06
CA ILE A 9 3.17 2.43 -8.70
C ILE A 9 4.45 1.95 -8.00
N PHE A 10 4.40 0.78 -7.38
CA PHE A 10 5.54 0.11 -6.78
C PHE A 10 5.38 -1.41 -6.85
N ASP A 11 6.46 -2.14 -7.16
CA ASP A 11 6.53 -3.61 -7.15
C ASP A 11 7.98 -4.02 -6.89
N SER A 12 8.24 -4.57 -5.70
CA SER A 12 9.57 -4.97 -5.24
C SER A 12 10.16 -6.13 -6.04
N VAL A 13 9.31 -6.97 -6.65
CA VAL A 13 9.74 -8.15 -7.42
C VAL A 13 10.05 -7.78 -8.86
N LYS A 14 9.26 -6.88 -9.45
CA LYS A 14 9.43 -6.41 -10.83
C LYS A 14 10.36 -5.20 -10.97
N GLY A 15 10.84 -4.64 -9.85
CA GLY A 15 11.69 -3.45 -9.84
C GLY A 15 10.96 -2.17 -10.28
N ILE A 16 9.64 -2.13 -10.08
CA ILE A 16 8.84 -0.93 -10.38
C ILE A 16 8.91 0.00 -9.17
N ASN A 17 9.31 1.23 -9.40
CA ASN A 17 9.41 2.26 -8.37
C ASN A 17 9.15 3.63 -9.00
N LEU A 18 7.87 3.99 -9.12
CA LEU A 18 7.46 5.26 -9.70
C LEU A 18 7.55 6.35 -8.62
N GLU A 19 8.61 7.16 -8.66
CA GLU A 19 8.76 8.30 -7.74
C GLU A 19 7.68 9.36 -8.00
N GLY A 20 7.05 9.87 -6.94
CA GLY A 20 5.96 10.84 -7.06
C GLY A 20 5.00 10.86 -5.88
N ASP A 21 4.02 11.76 -5.98
CA ASP A 21 2.87 11.85 -5.08
C ASP A 21 1.64 11.28 -5.80
N PHE A 22 1.01 10.27 -5.21
CA PHE A 22 -0.16 9.58 -5.74
C PHE A 22 -1.39 9.87 -4.88
N GLN A 23 -2.51 10.14 -5.53
CA GLN A 23 -3.82 10.37 -4.90
C GLN A 23 -4.86 9.48 -5.56
N GLY A 24 -5.84 9.03 -4.77
CA GLY A 24 -6.89 8.10 -5.19
C GLY A 24 -6.86 6.83 -4.36
N SER A 25 -7.67 5.83 -4.71
CA SER A 25 -7.71 4.58 -3.94
C SER A 25 -6.47 3.74 -4.20
N ILE A 26 -5.67 3.55 -3.16
CA ILE A 26 -4.40 2.84 -3.23
C ILE A 26 -4.46 1.62 -2.32
N ILE A 27 -4.02 0.48 -2.86
CA ILE A 27 -3.87 -0.76 -2.11
C ILE A 27 -2.38 -1.07 -2.05
N THR A 28 -1.84 -1.13 -0.84
CA THR A 28 -0.44 -1.47 -0.59
C THR A 28 -0.36 -2.79 0.14
N ARG A 29 0.39 -3.74 -0.43
CA ARG A 29 0.68 -5.02 0.19
C ARG A 29 2.01 -4.91 0.94
N CYS A 30 1.98 -5.19 2.23
CA CYS A 30 3.18 -5.18 3.05
C CYS A 30 3.87 -6.55 3.05
N LYS A 31 5.19 -6.54 3.12
CA LYS A 31 6.03 -7.73 3.32
C LYS A 31 6.35 -7.84 4.82
N ASP A 32 5.35 -8.18 5.61
CA ASP A 32 5.45 -8.33 7.05
C ASP A 32 4.90 -9.67 7.56
N GLU A 33 5.17 -9.97 8.82
CA GLU A 33 4.66 -11.17 9.49
C GLU A 33 3.13 -11.20 9.65
N TYR A 34 2.48 -10.05 9.41
CA TYR A 34 1.06 -9.85 9.63
C TYR A 34 0.22 -10.11 8.39
N ASP A 35 0.84 -10.47 7.25
CA ASP A 35 0.12 -10.68 5.99
C ASP A 35 -0.69 -9.42 5.62
N SER A 36 -0.13 -8.23 5.93
CA SER A 36 -0.93 -7.02 6.02
C SER A 36 -1.14 -6.29 4.70
N ILE A 37 -2.27 -5.60 4.61
CA ILE A 37 -2.68 -4.74 3.49
C ILE A 37 -3.03 -3.38 4.06
N ILE A 38 -2.61 -2.33 3.37
CA ILE A 38 -2.95 -0.95 3.69
C ILE A 38 -3.83 -0.39 2.58
N PHE A 39 -4.99 0.12 2.98
CA PHE A 39 -5.84 0.95 2.15
C PHE A 39 -5.53 2.42 2.46
N SER A 40 -5.21 3.21 1.44
CA SER A 40 -5.00 4.66 1.60
C SER A 40 -5.59 5.44 0.43
N ASP A 41 -5.77 6.74 0.64
CA ASP A 41 -6.20 7.70 -0.39
C ASP A 41 -5.02 8.51 -0.96
N ASN A 42 -3.86 8.39 -0.34
CA ASN A 42 -2.62 9.01 -0.76
C ASN A 42 -1.41 8.12 -0.46
N LEU A 43 -0.36 8.28 -1.26
CA LEU A 43 0.92 7.63 -1.07
C LEU A 43 2.00 8.47 -1.75
N LYS A 44 3.13 8.68 -1.10
CA LYS A 44 4.31 9.32 -1.69
C LYS A 44 5.44 8.32 -1.78
N ILE A 45 6.07 8.22 -2.94
CA ILE A 45 7.26 7.40 -3.16
C ILE A 45 8.43 8.35 -3.37
N SER A 46 9.52 8.14 -2.63
CA SER A 46 10.80 8.81 -2.90
C SER A 46 11.95 7.84 -2.81
N ASN A 47 12.85 7.90 -3.79
CA ASN A 47 14.07 7.09 -3.81
C ASN A 47 14.99 7.36 -2.61
N SER A 48 14.92 8.55 -2.04
CA SER A 48 15.77 8.97 -0.92
C SER A 48 15.20 8.68 0.47
N LYS A 49 13.89 8.44 0.58
CA LYS A 49 13.17 8.33 1.87
C LYS A 49 12.26 7.12 1.98
N GLY A 50 12.02 6.40 0.89
CA GLY A 50 11.10 5.27 0.84
C GLY A 50 9.66 5.69 0.54
N ILE A 51 8.70 4.96 1.11
CA ILE A 51 7.27 5.14 0.89
C ILE A 51 6.63 5.83 2.09
N PHE A 52 5.84 6.85 1.86
CA PHE A 52 5.06 7.54 2.90
C PHE A 52 3.57 7.38 2.65
N ILE A 53 2.85 6.97 3.68
CA ILE A 53 1.39 6.88 3.68
C ILE A 53 0.88 7.82 4.77
N ASN A 54 0.02 8.76 4.39
CA ASN A 54 -0.71 9.62 5.30
C ASN A 54 -2.16 9.16 5.32
N ASN A 55 -2.73 8.94 6.51
CA ASN A 55 -4.10 8.50 6.69
C ASN A 55 -4.48 7.21 5.91
N GLY A 56 -4.29 6.06 6.54
CA GLY A 56 -4.63 4.75 5.95
C GLY A 56 -5.29 3.80 6.95
N LEU A 57 -5.78 2.67 6.44
CA LEU A 57 -6.29 1.55 7.22
C LEU A 57 -5.42 0.33 6.95
N ARG A 58 -4.65 -0.10 7.94
CA ARG A 58 -3.89 -1.34 7.88
C ARG A 58 -4.71 -2.48 8.45
N VAL A 59 -4.89 -3.52 7.65
CA VAL A 59 -5.57 -4.75 8.05
C VAL A 59 -4.62 -5.92 7.88
N GLY A 60 -4.79 -6.97 8.67
CA GLY A 60 -3.95 -8.14 8.59
C GLY A 60 -4.32 -9.12 9.68
N PHE A 61 -3.39 -10.02 9.99
CA PHE A 61 -3.56 -11.04 11.00
C PHE A 61 -2.38 -11.08 11.95
N GLU A 62 -2.65 -11.12 13.24
CA GLU A 62 -1.63 -11.26 14.27
C GLU A 62 -1.78 -12.58 15.04
N LEU A 63 -0.66 -13.10 15.55
CA LEU A 63 -0.61 -14.32 16.35
C LEU A 63 -0.74 -13.93 17.83
N ILE A 64 -1.90 -14.22 18.42
CA ILE A 64 -2.17 -13.99 19.84
C ILE A 64 -2.54 -15.33 20.47
N ASN A 65 -1.71 -15.81 21.41
CA ASN A 65 -1.90 -17.10 22.09
C ASN A 65 -2.08 -18.27 21.10
N ASP A 66 -1.16 -18.40 20.15
CA ASP A 66 -1.17 -19.41 19.08
C ASP A 66 -2.41 -19.37 18.15
N LYS A 67 -3.19 -18.28 18.20
CA LYS A 67 -4.35 -18.06 17.32
C LYS A 67 -4.09 -16.89 16.37
N LYS A 68 -4.40 -17.11 15.09
CA LYS A 68 -4.40 -16.07 14.07
C LYS A 68 -5.66 -15.22 14.21
N LEU A 69 -5.54 -13.98 14.65
CA LEU A 69 -6.64 -13.03 14.84
C LEU A 69 -6.53 -11.88 13.84
N ALA A 70 -7.67 -11.51 13.23
CA ALA A 70 -7.71 -10.37 12.33
C ALA A 70 -7.62 -9.06 13.12
N PHE A 71 -6.92 -8.07 12.57
CA PHE A 71 -6.89 -6.71 13.11
C PHE A 71 -7.21 -5.68 12.02
N SER A 72 -7.56 -4.49 12.49
CA SER A 72 -7.68 -3.28 11.69
C SER A 72 -7.18 -2.10 12.51
N ARG A 73 -6.22 -1.34 11.97
CA ARG A 73 -5.54 -0.23 12.66
C ARG A 73 -5.42 0.97 11.73
N LYS A 74 -5.80 2.14 12.24
CA LYS A 74 -5.60 3.41 11.53
C LYS A 74 -4.12 3.76 11.52
N ILE A 75 -3.62 4.19 10.36
CA ILE A 75 -2.32 4.84 10.18
C ILE A 75 -2.59 6.33 10.10
N GLU A 76 -2.06 7.13 11.02
CA GLU A 76 -2.13 8.59 10.91
C GLU A 76 -1.10 9.08 9.89
N ALA A 77 0.17 8.71 10.08
CA ALA A 77 1.26 8.99 9.14
C ALA A 77 2.39 7.99 9.39
N GLN A 78 2.89 7.36 8.33
CA GLN A 78 3.97 6.37 8.46
C GLN A 78 4.92 6.42 7.26
N TRP A 79 6.22 6.43 7.55
CA TRP A 79 7.27 6.15 6.57
C TRP A 79 7.67 4.68 6.62
N TYR A 80 7.86 4.12 5.43
CA TYR A 80 8.49 2.84 5.15
C TYR A 80 9.81 3.17 4.47
N GLU A 81 10.82 3.46 5.29
CA GLU A 81 12.15 3.92 4.84
C GLU A 81 12.87 2.85 4.03
N ASP A 82 12.60 1.59 4.35
CA ASP A 82 13.07 0.43 3.61
C ASP A 82 11.96 -0.09 2.69
N PHE A 83 12.23 -0.07 1.39
CA PHE A 83 11.37 -0.65 0.36
C PHE A 83 11.15 -2.15 0.57
N GLU A 84 12.01 -2.84 1.33
CA GLU A 84 11.82 -4.24 1.69
C GLU A 84 10.56 -4.49 2.54
N SER A 85 10.00 -3.46 3.19
CA SER A 85 8.77 -3.59 3.97
C SER A 85 7.50 -3.66 3.13
N ILE A 86 7.57 -3.32 1.84
CA ILE A 86 6.44 -3.28 0.91
C ILE A 86 6.67 -4.29 -0.22
N GLU A 87 5.65 -5.08 -0.53
CA GLU A 87 5.69 -6.02 -1.65
C GLU A 87 5.32 -5.30 -2.96
N TYR A 88 4.16 -4.62 -2.97
CA TYR A 88 3.68 -3.81 -4.08
C TYR A 88 2.68 -2.75 -3.61
N SER A 89 2.48 -1.72 -4.43
CA SER A 89 1.42 -0.73 -4.30
C SER A 89 0.75 -0.49 -5.65
N ILE A 90 -0.58 -0.50 -5.67
CA ILE A 90 -1.39 -0.26 -6.86
C ILE A 90 -2.32 0.94 -6.64
N LEU A 91 -2.38 1.81 -7.64
CA LEU A 91 -3.38 2.85 -7.75
C LEU A 91 -4.56 2.32 -8.56
N ILE A 92 -5.73 2.29 -7.95
CA ILE A 92 -6.97 1.82 -8.57
C ILE A 92 -7.53 2.93 -9.45
N SER A 93 -7.82 2.59 -10.71
CA SER A 93 -8.45 3.54 -11.64
C SER A 93 -9.84 3.95 -11.16
N GLU A 94 -10.18 5.23 -11.29
CA GLU A 94 -11.49 5.78 -10.90
C GLU A 94 -12.65 5.10 -11.64
N ASP A 95 -12.43 4.69 -12.89
CA ASP A 95 -13.43 4.01 -13.70
C ASP A 95 -13.88 2.66 -13.10
N VAL A 96 -12.98 1.99 -12.36
CA VAL A 96 -13.27 0.70 -11.71
C VAL A 96 -14.21 0.89 -10.51
N MET A 97 -14.20 2.09 -9.89
CA MET A 97 -15.00 2.38 -8.70
C MET A 97 -16.43 2.86 -9.01
N GLN A 98 -16.74 3.18 -10.27
CA GLN A 98 -18.05 3.70 -10.69
C GLN A 98 -19.06 2.61 -11.15
N VAL A 99 -18.74 1.33 -10.95
CA VAL A 99 -19.60 0.19 -11.34
C VAL A 99 -20.66 -0.10 -10.28
#